data_AF-A0A661F1J1-F1
#
_entry.id   AF-A0A661F1J1-F1
#
_cell.length_a   1.000
_cell.length_b   1.000
_cell.length_c   1.000
_cell.angle_alpha   90.00
_cell.angle_beta   90.00
_cell.angle_gamma   90.00
#
_symmetry.space_group_name_H-M   'P 1'
#
loop_
_entity.id
_entity.type
_entity.pdbx_description
1 polymer ?
#
loop_
_entity_poly.entity_id
_entity_poly.type
_entity_poly.pdbx_seq_one_letter_code
_entity_poly.pdbx_strand_id
1 'polypeptide(L)'
;MIISRFDPDKTATLQQDLPAEAFVAIDQATQDGKVLDLAELTGMGVSSELAQVLVDHLSHLTRLRASGGLVSGGPCEGFKHAINVFEADSEQQARDLHDADPLAKYGFFEIDQVYGWKQVF
;
A
#
# COMPACT_ATOMS: atom_id res chain seq x y z
N MET A 1 -16.27 1.44 -8.40
CA MET A 1 -14.79 1.53 -8.51
C MET A 1 -14.26 2.95 -8.43
N ILE A 2 -13.20 3.11 -7.65
CA ILE A 2 -12.57 4.39 -7.35
C ILE A 2 -11.05 4.21 -7.33
N ILE A 3 -10.34 5.13 -7.98
CA ILE A 3 -8.88 5.20 -7.96
C ILE A 3 -8.45 6.23 -6.92
N SER A 4 -7.54 5.86 -6.04
CA SER A 4 -6.92 6.76 -5.07
C SER A 4 -5.43 6.92 -5.39
N ARG A 5 -4.98 8.16 -5.57
CA ARG A 5 -3.57 8.52 -5.68
C ARG A 5 -3.07 9.05 -4.35
N PHE A 6 -1.92 8.54 -3.95
CA PHE A 6 -1.27 8.90 -2.69
C PHE A 6 -0.47 10.18 -2.84
N ASP A 7 -0.35 10.93 -1.75
CA ASP A 7 0.49 12.10 -1.65
C ASP A 7 1.95 11.74 -2.00
N PRO A 8 2.58 12.46 -2.95
CA PRO A 8 3.92 12.13 -3.41
C PRO A 8 5.01 12.36 -2.36
N ASP A 9 4.84 13.32 -1.46
CA ASP A 9 5.84 13.62 -0.42
C ASP A 9 5.79 12.54 0.67
N LYS A 10 4.59 12.07 1.02
CA LYS A 10 4.41 10.90 1.89
C LYS A 10 4.99 9.63 1.29
N THR A 11 4.70 9.37 0.02
CA THR A 11 5.24 8.21 -0.70
C THR A 11 6.77 8.27 -0.78
N ALA A 12 7.34 9.43 -1.08
CA ALA A 12 8.79 9.63 -1.12
C ALA A 12 9.47 9.43 0.25
N THR A 13 8.80 9.82 1.34
CA THR A 13 9.30 9.56 2.70
C THR A 13 9.38 8.06 2.96
N LEU A 14 8.31 7.30 2.68
CA LEU A 14 8.33 5.85 2.81
C LEU A 14 9.41 5.19 1.94
N GLN A 15 9.60 5.67 0.71
CA GLN A 15 10.66 5.19 -0.18
C GLN A 15 12.07 5.39 0.42
N GLN A 16 12.31 6.51 1.11
CA GLN A 16 13.60 6.80 1.75
C GLN A 16 13.85 5.94 2.98
N ASP A 17 12.80 5.64 3.74
CA ASP A 17 12.88 4.83 4.95
C ASP A 17 12.95 3.31 4.66
N LEU A 18 12.63 2.91 3.43
CA LEU A 18 12.64 1.51 3.00
C LEU A 18 13.91 1.18 2.18
N PRO A 19 14.79 0.29 2.68
CA PRO A 19 15.93 -0.19 1.91
C PRO A 19 15.51 -0.80 0.56
N ALA A 20 16.27 -0.53 -0.50
CA ALA A 20 15.95 -0.97 -1.86
C ALA A 20 15.86 -2.51 -1.98
N GLU A 21 16.72 -3.25 -1.30
CA GLU A 21 16.67 -4.71 -1.22
C GLU A 21 15.40 -5.23 -0.54
N ALA A 22 14.96 -4.56 0.54
CA ALA A 22 13.72 -4.90 1.23
C ALA A 22 12.51 -4.64 0.32
N PHE A 23 12.52 -3.53 -0.43
CA PHE A 23 11.47 -3.24 -1.40
C PHE A 23 11.34 -4.33 -2.48
N VAL A 24 12.47 -4.73 -3.09
CA VAL A 24 12.48 -5.81 -4.11
C VAL A 24 11.98 -7.13 -3.52
N ALA A 25 12.38 -7.47 -2.30
CA ALA A 25 11.93 -8.68 -1.62
C ALA A 25 10.42 -8.65 -1.32
N ILE A 26 9.90 -7.51 -0.86
CA ILE A 26 8.46 -7.31 -0.61
C ILE A 26 7.66 -7.44 -1.91
N ASP A 27 8.11 -6.83 -3.00
CA ASP A 27 7.44 -6.89 -4.31
C ASP A 27 7.34 -8.34 -4.79
N GLN A 28 8.47 -9.06 -4.83
CA GLN A 28 8.51 -10.46 -5.23
C GLN A 28 7.62 -11.34 -4.34
N ALA A 29 7.73 -11.20 -3.01
CA ALA A 29 6.90 -11.98 -2.08
C ALA A 29 5.40 -11.72 -2.30
N THR A 30 5.01 -10.46 -2.52
CA THR A 30 3.62 -10.08 -2.75
C THR A 30 3.07 -10.66 -4.05
N GLN A 31 3.88 -10.72 -5.11
CA GLN A 31 3.54 -11.39 -6.37
C GLN A 31 3.36 -12.90 -6.19
N ASP A 32 4.13 -13.51 -5.29
CA ASP A 32 4.04 -14.93 -4.93
C ASP A 32 2.91 -15.22 -3.90
N GLY A 33 2.14 -14.20 -3.50
CA GLY A 33 1.06 -14.34 -2.52
C GLY A 33 1.54 -14.55 -1.08
N LYS A 34 2.80 -14.20 -0.78
CA LYS A 34 3.42 -14.25 0.54
C LYS A 34 3.50 -12.86 1.16
N VAL A 35 3.34 -12.79 2.48
CA VAL A 35 3.70 -11.62 3.30
C VAL A 35 4.99 -11.97 4.04
N LEU A 36 6.04 -11.15 3.89
CA LEU A 36 7.27 -11.30 4.68
C LEU A 36 6.99 -10.95 6.14
N ASP A 37 7.62 -11.66 7.06
CA ASP A 37 7.45 -11.41 8.50
C ASP A 37 8.38 -10.31 9.04
N LEU A 38 8.18 -9.97 10.31
CA LEU A 38 8.96 -8.93 11.00
C LEU A 38 10.47 -9.25 11.01
N ALA A 39 10.86 -10.51 11.19
CA ALA A 39 12.25 -10.91 11.26
C ALA A 39 12.92 -10.85 9.88
N GLU A 40 12.20 -11.26 8.83
CA GLU A 40 12.65 -11.13 7.44
C GLU A 40 12.90 -9.65 7.08
N LEU A 41 11.95 -8.76 7.37
CA LEU A 41 12.07 -7.33 7.05
C LEU A 41 13.17 -6.63 7.86
N THR A 42 13.22 -6.86 9.17
CA THR A 42 14.27 -6.27 10.02
C THR A 42 15.66 -6.79 9.68
N GLY A 43 15.77 -8.06 9.25
CA GLY A 43 17.01 -8.64 8.73
C GLY A 43 17.52 -7.96 7.46
N MET A 44 16.65 -7.29 6.71
CA MET A 44 16.98 -6.47 5.52
C MET A 44 17.16 -4.98 5.85
N GLY A 45 17.33 -4.63 7.13
CA GLY A 45 17.61 -3.25 7.55
C GLY A 45 16.40 -2.33 7.66
N VAL A 46 15.18 -2.85 7.51
CA VAL A 46 13.96 -2.09 7.81
C VAL A 46 13.88 -1.86 9.32
N SER A 47 13.56 -0.64 9.76
CA SER A 47 13.36 -0.37 11.19
C SER A 47 12.24 -1.26 11.75
N SER A 48 12.34 -1.68 13.02
CA SER A 48 11.33 -2.58 13.61
C SER A 48 9.92 -1.98 13.61
N GLU A 49 9.82 -0.65 13.76
CA GLU A 49 8.55 0.07 13.68
C GLU A 49 7.97 -0.01 12.27
N LEU A 50 8.72 0.38 11.23
CA LEU A 50 8.25 0.34 9.86
C LEU A 50 7.98 -1.10 9.41
N ALA A 51 8.81 -2.05 9.81
CA ALA A 51 8.64 -3.47 9.48
C ALA A 51 7.31 -4.02 10.01
N GLN A 52 6.94 -3.70 11.26
CA GLN A 52 5.65 -4.12 11.81
C GLN A 52 4.48 -3.50 11.03
N VAL A 53 4.56 -2.19 10.72
CA VAL A 53 3.53 -1.50 9.94
C VAL A 53 3.40 -2.09 8.54
N LEU A 54 4.51 -2.46 7.88
CA LEU A 54 4.51 -3.11 6.56
C LEU A 54 3.88 -4.51 6.59
N VAL A 55 4.18 -5.32 7.61
CA VAL A 55 3.54 -6.64 7.79
C VAL A 55 2.03 -6.48 7.89
N ASP A 56 1.58 -5.52 8.71
CA ASP A 56 0.15 -5.26 8.91
C ASP A 56 -0.49 -4.72 7.63
N HIS A 57 0.20 -3.83 6.91
CA HIS A 57 -0.23 -3.27 5.62
C HIS A 57 -0.41 -4.36 4.56
N LEU A 58 0.60 -5.19 4.33
CA LEU A 58 0.55 -6.26 3.34
C LEU A 58 -0.51 -7.32 3.69
N SER A 59 -0.68 -7.60 4.99
CA SER A 59 -1.76 -8.46 5.49
C SER A 59 -3.14 -7.85 5.27
N HIS A 60 -3.29 -6.54 5.48
CA HIS A 60 -4.51 -5.79 5.23
C HIS A 60 -4.89 -5.81 3.74
N LEU A 61 -3.95 -5.46 2.84
CA LEU A 61 -4.19 -5.50 1.39
C LEU A 61 -4.49 -6.92 0.90
N THR A 62 -3.86 -7.95 1.46
CA THR A 62 -4.15 -9.35 1.13
C THR A 62 -5.59 -9.73 1.48
N ARG A 63 -6.11 -9.29 2.65
CA ARG A 63 -7.52 -9.49 3.01
C ARG A 63 -8.46 -8.69 2.11
N LEU A 64 -8.14 -7.43 1.80
CA LEU A 64 -8.97 -6.60 0.91
C LEU A 64 -9.04 -7.16 -0.50
N ARG A 65 -7.94 -7.68 -1.05
CA ARG A 65 -7.94 -8.38 -2.34
C ARG A 65 -8.84 -9.63 -2.29
N ALA A 66 -8.70 -10.44 -1.25
CA ALA A 66 -9.49 -11.66 -1.08
C ALA A 66 -11.00 -11.39 -0.93
N SER A 67 -11.39 -10.26 -0.33
CA SER A 67 -12.80 -9.85 -0.21
C SER A 67 -13.32 -9.08 -1.43
N GLY A 68 -12.50 -8.80 -2.43
CA GLY A 68 -12.84 -7.99 -3.61
C GLY A 68 -12.90 -6.48 -3.37
N GLY A 69 -12.48 -5.99 -2.19
CA GLY A 69 -12.46 -4.57 -1.86
C GLY A 69 -11.31 -3.81 -2.53
N LEU A 70 -10.18 -4.47 -2.76
CA LEU A 70 -9.04 -3.93 -3.53
C LEU A 70 -8.96 -4.66 -4.88
N VAL A 71 -9.18 -3.93 -5.97
CA VAL A 71 -9.08 -4.44 -7.35
C VAL A 71 -7.62 -4.54 -7.78
N SER A 72 -6.83 -3.50 -7.51
CA SER A 72 -5.40 -3.45 -7.79
C SER A 72 -4.74 -2.37 -6.93
N GLY A 73 -3.43 -2.45 -6.73
CA GLY A 73 -2.70 -1.43 -6.01
C GLY A 73 -1.20 -1.63 -6.08
N GLY A 74 -0.45 -0.55 -5.88
CA GLY A 74 1.00 -0.59 -5.83
C GLY A 74 1.66 0.77 -6.09
N PRO A 75 2.99 0.83 -5.90
CA PRO A 75 3.78 1.98 -6.28
C PRO A 75 3.87 2.09 -7.81
N CYS A 76 3.88 3.32 -8.33
CA CYS A 76 4.29 3.59 -9.70
C CYS A 76 5.81 3.38 -9.85
N GLU A 77 6.27 3.25 -11.10
CA GLU A 77 7.71 3.17 -11.39
C GLU A 77 8.50 4.30 -10.71
N GLY A 78 9.62 3.93 -10.07
CA GLY A 78 10.44 4.86 -9.28
C GLY A 78 9.88 5.23 -7.92
N PHE A 79 8.75 4.64 -7.49
CA PHE A 79 8.12 4.79 -6.17
C PHE A 79 7.85 6.26 -5.75
N LYS A 80 7.65 7.14 -6.73
CA LYS A 80 7.30 8.55 -6.47
C LYS A 80 5.81 8.74 -6.14
N HIS A 81 4.99 7.84 -6.67
CA HIS A 81 3.54 7.81 -6.44
C HIS A 81 3.15 6.39 -6.08
N ALA A 82 2.07 6.23 -5.34
CA ALA A 82 1.35 4.98 -5.21
C ALA A 82 -0.10 5.18 -5.66
N ILE A 83 -0.73 4.09 -6.08
CA ILE A 83 -2.12 4.06 -6.51
C ILE A 83 -2.79 2.84 -5.92
N ASN A 84 -4.02 3.01 -5.41
CA ASN A 84 -4.94 1.92 -5.13
C ASN A 84 -6.20 2.09 -5.97
N VAL A 85 -6.75 0.95 -6.40
CA VAL A 85 -8.03 0.86 -7.08
C VAL A 85 -8.96 0.04 -6.20
N PHE A 86 -9.97 0.68 -5.65
CA PHE A 86 -10.93 0.06 -4.75
C PHE A 86 -12.25 -0.22 -5.46
N GLU A 87 -12.92 -1.30 -5.05
CA GLU A 87 -14.36 -1.42 -5.24
C GLU A 87 -15.05 -0.63 -4.13
N ALA A 88 -15.77 0.42 -4.51
CA ALA A 88 -16.41 1.37 -3.61
C ALA A 88 -17.54 2.09 -4.33
N ASP A 89 -18.62 2.33 -3.58
CA ASP A 89 -19.85 3.00 -4.02
C ASP A 89 -19.76 4.53 -3.93
N SER A 90 -18.79 5.05 -3.18
CA SER A 90 -18.59 6.50 -2.98
C SER A 90 -17.15 6.86 -2.66
N GLU A 91 -16.75 8.10 -2.95
CA GLU A 91 -15.42 8.62 -2.60
C GLU A 91 -15.14 8.51 -1.10
N GLN A 92 -16.15 8.72 -0.25
CA GLN A 92 -16.00 8.58 1.19
C GLN A 92 -15.64 7.15 1.58
N GLN A 93 -16.29 6.14 1.00
CA GLN A 93 -15.94 4.75 1.28
C GLN A 93 -14.52 4.41 0.83
N ALA A 94 -14.06 4.94 -0.31
CA ALA A 94 -12.67 4.75 -0.74
C ALA A 94 -11.67 5.42 0.22
N ARG A 95 -12.01 6.60 0.78
CA ARG A 95 -11.22 7.24 1.83
C ARG A 95 -11.21 6.42 3.11
N ASP A 96 -12.35 5.87 3.53
CA ASP A 96 -12.43 5.02 4.72
C ASP A 96 -11.58 3.74 4.55
N LEU A 97 -11.58 3.14 3.35
CA LEU A 97 -10.72 1.99 3.02
C LEU A 97 -9.24 2.36 3.08
N HIS A 98 -8.87 3.53 2.57
CA HIS A 98 -7.50 4.04 2.67
C HIS A 98 -7.09 4.32 4.12
N ASP A 99 -7.92 5.02 4.88
CA ASP A 99 -7.60 5.41 6.26
C ASP A 99 -7.59 4.20 7.21
N ALA A 100 -8.18 3.07 6.77
CA ALA A 100 -8.05 1.80 7.45
C ALA A 100 -6.66 1.13 7.26
N ASP A 101 -5.91 1.53 6.23
CA ASP A 101 -4.58 1.01 5.91
C ASP A 101 -3.58 1.35 7.04
N PRO A 102 -2.80 0.38 7.54
CA PRO A 102 -1.75 0.63 8.52
C PRO A 102 -0.76 1.74 8.11
N LEU A 103 -0.30 1.79 6.86
CA LEU A 103 0.61 2.86 6.43
C LEU A 103 -0.05 4.24 6.52
N ALA A 104 -1.37 4.34 6.25
CA ALA A 104 -2.10 5.58 6.42
C ALA A 104 -2.26 5.97 7.90
N LYS A 105 -2.64 5.03 8.77
CA LYS A 105 -2.81 5.26 10.21
C LYS A 105 -1.55 5.75 10.92
N TYR A 106 -0.39 5.28 10.46
CA TYR A 106 0.91 5.70 11.00
C TYR A 106 1.52 6.88 10.21
N GLY A 107 0.78 7.45 9.25
CA GLY A 107 1.14 8.70 8.56
C GLY A 107 2.18 8.57 7.44
N PHE A 108 2.50 7.33 7.01
CA PHE A 108 3.34 7.04 5.85
C PHE A 108 2.59 7.22 4.53
N PHE A 109 1.27 7.10 4.55
CA PHE A 109 0.39 7.33 3.41
C PHE A 109 -0.68 8.38 3.71
N GLU A 110 -1.03 9.14 2.69
CA GLU A 110 -2.11 10.12 2.70
C GLU A 110 -2.72 10.17 1.29
N ILE A 111 -4.03 10.39 1.19
CA ILE A 111 -4.66 10.59 -0.11
C ILE A 111 -4.41 12.02 -0.56
N ASP A 112 -3.85 12.16 -1.76
CA ASP A 112 -3.81 13.44 -2.47
C ASP A 112 -5.09 13.60 -3.31
N GLN A 113 -5.41 12.62 -4.16
CA GLN A 113 -6.62 12.68 -5.01
C GLN A 113 -7.37 11.35 -5.10
N VAL A 114 -8.67 11.47 -5.33
CA VAL A 114 -9.60 10.36 -5.57
C VAL A 114 -10.35 10.63 -6.86
N TYR A 115 -10.54 9.58 -7.67
CA TYR A 115 -11.27 9.66 -8.94
C TYR A 115 -12.29 8.52 -9.01
N GLY A 116 -13.55 8.86 -9.30
CA GLY A 116 -14.51 7.86 -9.76
C GLY A 116 -14.02 7.23 -11.07
N TRP A 117 -13.85 5.91 -11.10
CA TRP A 117 -13.35 5.21 -12.27
C TRP A 117 -14.39 4.26 -12.84
N LYS A 118 -14.71 4.46 -14.11
CA LYS A 118 -15.54 3.54 -14.89
C LYS A 118 -14.64 2.47 -15.48
N GLN A 119 -14.58 1.30 -14.86
CA GLN A 119 -13.91 0.14 -15.45
C GLN A 119 -14.66 -0.28 -16.72
N VAL A 120 -13.97 -0.25 -17.86
CA VAL A 120 -14.53 -0.63 -19.17
C VAL A 120 -14.08 -2.02 -19.61
N PHE A 121 -12.95 -2.50 -19.08
CA PHE A 121 -12.33 -3.79 -19.40
C PHE A 121 -11.95 -4.53 -18.12
#